data_AF-A0A2L2YZ27-F1
#
_entry.id   AF-A0A2L2YZ27-F1
#
_cell.length_a   1.000
_cell.length_b   1.000
_cell.length_c   1.000
_cell.angle_alpha   90.00
_cell.angle_beta   90.00
_cell.angle_gamma   90.00
#
_symmetry.space_group_name_H-M   'P 1'
#
loop_
_entity.id
_entity.type
_entity.pdbx_description
1 polymer ?
#
loop_
_entity_poly.entity_id
_entity_poly.type
_entity_poly.pdbx_seq_one_letter_code
_entity_poly.pdbx_strand_id
1 'polypeptide(L)' 'GVSPGLLNQLNENYGLYLGGMENLSSLSMNKYLSGLVGCLANVTLSTDYHIRLITHATTGINIQACL' A
#
# COMPACT_ATOMS: atom_id res chain seq x y z
N GLY A 1 -2.79 14.67 2.85
CA GLY A 1 -4.02 14.67 3.66
C GLY A 1 -3.73 15.39 4.94
N VAL A 2 -4.71 16.09 5.52
CA VAL A 2 -4.55 16.78 6.81
C VAL A 2 -5.70 16.32 7.70
N SER A 3 -5.36 15.84 8.90
CA SER A 3 -6.36 15.52 9.91
C SER A 3 -6.84 16.82 10.56
N PRO A 4 -8.15 17.07 10.69
CA PRO A 4 -8.64 18.21 11.46
C PRO A 4 -8.64 17.83 12.95
N GLY A 5 -7.69 18.35 13.73
CA GLY A 5 -7.65 18.13 15.18
C GLY A 5 -6.35 18.54 15.86
N LEU A 6 -6.29 18.31 17.18
CA LEU A 6 -5.06 18.50 17.96
C LEU A 6 -3.98 17.47 17.61
N LEU A 7 -4.39 16.28 17.18
CA LEU A 7 -3.50 15.19 16.76
C LEU A 7 -3.58 15.04 15.25
N ASN A 8 -2.41 15.15 14.61
CA ASN A 8 -2.25 15.08 13.16
C ASN A 8 -1.37 13.90 12.73
N GLN A 9 -0.99 13.05 13.68
CA GLN A 9 -0.28 11.81 13.43
C GLN A 9 -1.18 10.79 12.78
N LEU A 10 -0.56 9.88 12.03
CA LEU A 10 -1.22 8.71 11.48
C LEU A 10 -1.13 7.55 12.49
N ASN A 11 -2.27 6.96 12.83
CA ASN A 11 -2.32 5.73 13.63
C ASN A 11 -2.33 4.53 12.68
N GLU A 12 -1.21 3.81 12.59
CA GLU A 12 -1.11 2.60 11.75
C GLU A 12 -1.31 1.35 12.58
N ASN A 13 -2.46 0.69 12.38
CA ASN A 13 -2.78 -0.61 12.99
C ASN A 13 -2.68 -1.76 11.98
N TYR A 14 -2.39 -1.46 10.72
CA TYR A 14 -2.35 -2.42 9.62
C TYR A 14 -1.01 -2.36 8.89
N GLY A 15 -0.75 -3.37 8.06
CA GLY A 15 0.43 -3.39 7.19
C GLY A 15 0.26 -2.51 5.94
N LEU A 16 1.36 -2.34 5.22
CA LEU A 16 1.37 -1.67 3.92
C LEU A 16 0.97 -2.65 2.80
N TYR A 17 -0.06 -2.29 2.04
CA TYR A 17 -0.51 -3.03 0.86
C TYR A 17 -0.09 -2.29 -0.41
N LEU A 18 0.52 -3.02 -1.34
CA LEU A 18 0.94 -2.49 -2.65
C LEU A 18 0.14 -3.19 -3.76
N GLY A 19 -0.35 -2.41 -4.72
CA GLY A 19 -1.14 -2.91 -5.85
C GLY A 19 -2.59 -3.27 -5.51
N GLY A 20 -2.88 -3.77 -4.30
CA GLY A 20 -4.25 -4.02 -3.86
C GLY A 20 -4.30 -4.70 -2.50
N MET A 21 -5.51 -4.92 -1.99
CA MET A 21 -5.77 -5.66 -0.76
C MET A 21 -7.13 -6.37 -0.84
N GLU A 22 -7.34 -7.34 0.05
CA GLU A 22 -8.64 -7.97 0.21
C GLU A 22 -9.70 -6.96 0.68
N ASN A 23 -10.97 -7.20 0.34
CA ASN A 23 -12.10 -6.37 0.77
C ASN A 23 -11.88 -4.86 0.52
N LEU A 24 -11.19 -4.49 -0.56
CA LEU A 24 -10.76 -3.12 -0.88
C LEU A 24 -11.89 -2.10 -0.74
N SER A 25 -13.08 -2.41 -1.26
CA SER A 25 -14.26 -1.54 -1.14
C SER A 25 -14.67 -1.35 0.32
N SER A 26 -14.78 -2.42 1.10
CA SER A 26 -15.17 -2.34 2.51
C SER A 26 -14.13 -1.59 3.35
N LEU A 27 -12.85 -1.96 3.24
CA LEU A 27 -11.77 -1.40 4.07
C LEU A 27 -11.38 0.01 3.67
N SER A 28 -11.60 0.40 2.41
CA SER A 28 -11.39 1.78 1.95
C SER A 28 -12.63 2.67 2.04
N MET A 29 -13.72 2.21 2.66
CA MET A 29 -15.00 2.94 2.70
C MET A 29 -15.50 3.34 1.30
N ASN A 30 -15.43 2.39 0.37
CA ASN A 30 -15.76 2.49 -1.05
C ASN A 30 -14.93 3.53 -1.83
N LYS A 31 -13.81 4.01 -1.27
CA LYS A 31 -12.93 4.95 -1.96
C LYS A 31 -12.21 4.30 -3.14
N TYR A 32 -11.84 3.03 -3.01
CA TYR A 32 -11.21 2.24 -4.06
C TYR A 32 -12.02 0.96 -4.31
N LEU A 33 -12.27 0.68 -5.59
CA LEU A 33 -13.09 -0.45 -6.03
C LEU A 33 -12.27 -1.53 -6.75
N SER A 34 -11.08 -1.20 -7.22
CA SER A 34 -10.16 -2.12 -7.88
C SER A 34 -8.72 -1.87 -7.49
N GLY A 35 -7.91 -2.92 -7.57
CA GLY A 35 -6.46 -2.82 -7.45
C GLY A 35 -5.80 -2.30 -8.75
N LEU A 36 -4.50 -2.09 -8.66
CA LEU A 36 -3.62 -1.74 -9.76
C LEU A 36 -3.45 -2.94 -10.71
N VAL A 37 -3.57 -2.68 -12.01
CA VAL A 37 -3.13 -3.59 -13.08
C VAL A 37 -1.97 -2.92 -13.78
N GLY A 38 -0.76 -3.40 -13.52
CA GLY A 38 0.47 -2.79 -14.04
C GLY A 38 1.70 -3.13 -13.20
N CYS A 39 2.73 -2.29 -13.33
CA CYS A 39 4.03 -2.50 -12.72
C CYS A 39 4.31 -1.49 -11.61
N LEU A 40 4.89 -1.96 -10.51
CA LEU A 40 5.48 -1.14 -9.46
C LEU A 40 6.97 -1.43 -9.38
N ALA A 41 7.78 -0.38 -9.33
CA ALA A 41 9.22 -0.45 -9.16
C ALA A 41 9.68 0.72 -8.27
N ASN A 42 10.86 0.58 -7.67
CA ASN A 42 11.53 1.66 -6.92
C ASN A 42 10.64 2.33 -5.85
N VAL A 43 10.01 1.52 -4.99
CA VAL A 43 9.17 2.04 -3.89
C VAL A 43 10.04 2.49 -2.72
N THR A 44 9.95 3.77 -2.36
CA THR A 44 10.64 4.37 -1.22
C THR A 44 9.60 4.93 -0.23
N LEU A 45 9.74 4.59 1.05
CA LEU A 45 8.95 5.19 2.13
C LEU A 45 9.71 6.33 2.79
N SER A 46 8.97 7.38 3.15
CA SER A 46 9.55 8.63 3.65
C SER A 46 10.54 9.21 2.62
N THR A 47 11.83 9.28 2.96
CA THR A 47 12.87 9.88 2.13
C THR A 47 13.87 8.87 1.59
N ASP A 48 14.05 7.74 2.26
CA ASP A 48 15.25 6.91 2.10
C ASP A 48 15.02 5.41 2.38
N TYR A 49 13.85 5.02 2.86
CA TYR A 49 13.57 3.61 3.14
C TYR A 49 13.12 2.89 1.86
N HIS A 50 14.07 2.27 1.18
CA HIS A 50 13.83 1.54 -0.06
C HIS A 50 13.23 0.15 0.23
N ILE A 51 12.00 -0.08 -0.25
CA ILE A 51 11.34 -1.38 -0.12
C ILE A 51 11.87 -2.35 -1.17
N ARG A 52 12.38 -3.50 -0.72
CA ARG A 52 12.65 -4.64 -1.60
C ARG A 52 11.34 -5.42 -1.81
N LEU A 53 10.65 -5.14 -2.91
CA LEU A 53 9.28 -5.62 -3.18
C LEU A 53 9.08 -7.13 -2.96
N ILE A 54 10.09 -7.96 -3.28
CA ILE A 54 9.99 -9.41 -3.11
C ILE A 54 10.42 -9.85 -1.71
N THR A 55 11.58 -9.38 -1.22
CA THR A 55 12.16 -9.91 0.03
C THR A 55 11.59 -9.28 1.30
N HIS A 56 10.96 -8.11 1.22
CA HIS A 56 10.29 -7.48 2.36
C HIS A 56 8.80 -7.80 2.42
N ALA A 57 8.23 -8.42 1.37
CA ALA A 57 6.81 -8.76 1.36
C ALA A 57 6.53 -9.96 2.27
N THR A 58 5.55 -9.79 3.17
CA THR A 58 5.01 -10.91 3.96
C THR A 58 4.18 -11.87 3.10
N THR A 59 3.50 -11.36 2.07
CA THR A 59 2.66 -12.13 1.14
C THR A 59 2.53 -11.41 -0.21
N GLY A 60 2.15 -12.13 -1.27
CA GLY A 60 1.87 -11.60 -2.59
C GLY A 60 0.88 -12.48 -3.35
N ILE A 61 -0.09 -11.86 -4.02
CA ILE A 61 -1.17 -12.54 -4.77
C ILE A 61 -1.23 -11.95 -6.17
N ASN A 62 -1.23 -12.80 -7.20
CA ASN A 62 -1.28 -12.39 -8.63
C ASN A 62 -0.18 -11.39 -9.03
N ILE A 63 1.01 -11.52 -8.44
CA ILE A 63 2.17 -10.68 -8.77
C ILE A 63 3.16 -11.45 -9.66
N GLN A 64 3.84 -10.71 -10.54
CA GLN A 64 4.94 -11.23 -11.35
C GLN A 64 5.97 -10.11 -11.59
N ALA A 65 7.22 -10.49 -11.86
CA ALA A 65 8.21 -9.56 -12.35
C ALA A 65 7.77 -8.94 -13.69
N CYS A 66 8.00 -7.64 -13.82
CA CYS A 66 7.73 -6.93 -15.07
C CYS A 66 8.80 -7.25 -16.12
N LEU A 67 8.37 -7.25 -17.39
CA LEU A 67 9.23 -7.42 -18.57
C LEU A 67 9.83 -6.08 -19.01
#